data_AF-Q8YNQ5-F1
#
_entry.id   AF-Q8YNQ5-F1
#
_cell.length_a   1.000
_cell.length_b   1.000
_cell.length_c   1.000
_cell.angle_alpha   90.00
_cell.angle_beta   90.00
_cell.angle_gamma   90.00
#
_symmetry.space_group_name_H-M   'P 1'
#
loop_
_entity.id
_entity.type
_entity.pdbx_description
1 polymer ?
#
loop_
_entity_poly.entity_id
_entity_poly.type
_entity_poly.pdbx_seq_one_letter_code
_entity_poly.pdbx_strand_id
1 'polypeptide(L)'
;MIMSKETLFALSLFPYLGFLWFIHRSQLMPRLSLYGFYGTLVFVGVTIPAGIYAKVHYGEALANVDWLHGGAEVFLTLSNILIVVGFAQAIRQLKAKN
;
A
#
# COMPACT_ATOMS: atom_id res chain seq x y z
N MET A 1 10.80 17.12 -21.93
CA MET A 1 9.53 17.00 -21.19
C MET A 1 9.85 16.26 -19.90
N ILE A 2 9.95 16.97 -18.77
CA ILE A 2 10.21 16.33 -17.46
C ILE A 2 8.87 15.76 -17.01
N MET A 3 8.83 14.46 -16.73
CA MET A 3 7.63 13.77 -16.26
C MET A 3 7.27 14.27 -14.85
N SER A 4 5.99 14.57 -14.59
CA SER A 4 5.54 15.05 -13.28
C SER A 4 5.55 13.92 -12.23
N LYS A 5 5.61 14.27 -10.93
CA LYS A 5 5.63 13.29 -9.83
C LYS A 5 4.35 12.44 -9.82
N GLU A 6 3.22 13.05 -10.14
CA GLU A 6 1.90 12.43 -10.19
C GLU A 6 1.84 11.43 -11.36
N THR A 7 2.44 11.78 -12.49
CA THR A 7 2.54 10.90 -13.66
C THR A 7 3.41 9.68 -13.36
N LEU A 8 4.57 9.88 -12.70
CA LEU A 8 5.43 8.79 -12.25
C LEU A 8 4.74 7.87 -11.25
N PHE A 9 3.95 8.41 -10.32
CA PHE A 9 3.16 7.64 -9.37
C PHE A 9 2.05 6.83 -10.07
N ALA A 10 1.29 7.45 -10.98
CA ALA A 10 0.25 6.75 -11.72
C ALA A 10 0.85 5.61 -12.57
N LEU A 11 2.00 5.86 -13.21
CA LEU A 11 2.70 4.84 -13.99
C LEU A 11 3.27 3.71 -13.13
N SER A 12 3.68 3.99 -11.88
CA SER A 12 4.20 2.95 -10.97
C SER A 12 3.12 1.99 -10.48
N LEU A 13 1.84 2.35 -10.59
CA LEU A 13 0.73 1.44 -10.27
C LEU A 13 0.71 0.23 -11.20
N PHE A 14 1.09 0.39 -12.47
CA PHE A 14 1.11 -0.73 -13.43
C PHE A 14 2.08 -1.86 -13.04
N PRO A 15 3.40 -1.61 -12.81
CA PRO A 15 4.30 -2.65 -12.36
C PRO A 15 3.90 -3.20 -10.97
N TYR A 16 3.29 -2.38 -10.11
CA TYR A 16 2.78 -2.84 -8.82
C TYR A 16 1.63 -3.85 -8.95
N LEU A 17 0.67 -3.61 -9.86
CA LEU A 17 -0.39 -4.57 -10.17
C LEU A 17 0.17 -5.86 -10.77
N GLY A 18 1.20 -5.77 -11.63
CA GLY A 18 1.93 -6.92 -12.13
C GLY A 18 2.59 -7.73 -11.01
N PHE A 19 3.22 -7.05 -10.05
CA PHE A 19 3.75 -7.67 -8.83
C PHE A 19 2.66 -8.38 -8.04
N LEU A 20 1.52 -7.73 -7.75
CA LEU A 20 0.39 -8.33 -7.04
C LEU A 20 -0.14 -9.58 -7.73
N TRP A 21 -0.30 -9.52 -9.06
CA TRP A 21 -0.73 -10.67 -9.85
C TRP A 21 0.26 -11.83 -9.75
N PHE A 22 1.56 -11.55 -9.84
CA PHE A 22 2.61 -12.56 -9.74
C PHE A 22 2.65 -13.25 -8.37
N ILE A 23 2.59 -12.48 -7.27
CA ILE A 23 2.61 -13.04 -5.92
C ILE A 23 1.33 -13.81 -5.60
N HIS A 24 0.19 -13.37 -6.14
CA HIS A 24 -1.08 -14.08 -6.01
C HIS A 24 -1.03 -15.40 -6.78
N ARG A 25 -0.50 -15.40 -8.01
CA ARG A 25 -0.45 -16.60 -8.85
C ARG A 25 0.54 -17.64 -8.33
N SER A 26 1.69 -17.21 -7.80
CA SER A 26 2.74 -18.11 -7.33
C SER A 26 2.37 -18.88 -6.06
N GLN A 27 1.45 -18.37 -5.23
CA GLN A 27 1.04 -18.99 -3.95
C GLN A 27 2.20 -19.24 -2.97
N LEU A 28 3.37 -18.64 -3.20
CA LEU A 28 4.56 -18.76 -2.35
C LEU A 28 4.53 -17.78 -1.17
N MET A 29 3.72 -16.73 -1.27
CA MET A 29 3.60 -15.68 -0.26
C MET A 29 2.74 -16.14 0.92
N PRO A 30 3.14 -15.88 2.18
CA PRO A 30 2.25 -16.05 3.33
C PRO A 30 0.97 -15.24 3.14
N ARG A 31 -0.19 -15.84 3.44
CA ARG A 31 -1.51 -15.21 3.20
C ARG A 31 -1.65 -13.84 3.88
N LEU A 32 -1.13 -13.70 5.09
CA LEU A 32 -1.18 -12.45 5.84
C LEU A 32 -0.36 -11.35 5.16
N SER A 33 0.82 -11.69 4.63
CA SER A 33 1.64 -10.75 3.87
C SER A 33 1.01 -10.37 2.53
N LEU A 34 0.37 -11.32 1.86
CA LEU A 34 -0.41 -11.06 0.64
C LEU A 34 -1.52 -10.03 0.92
N TYR A 35 -2.26 -10.16 2.01
CA TYR A 35 -3.26 -9.16 2.41
C TYR A 35 -2.63 -7.81 2.73
N GLY A 36 -1.45 -7.77 3.34
CA GLY A 36 -0.72 -6.53 3.56
C GLY A 36 -0.36 -5.81 2.25
N PHE A 37 0.11 -6.53 1.23
CA PHE A 37 0.33 -5.95 -0.09
C PHE A 37 -0.97 -5.44 -0.74
N TYR A 38 -2.06 -6.22 -0.69
CA TYR A 38 -3.37 -5.70 -1.15
C TYR A 38 -3.83 -4.47 -0.34
N GLY A 39 -3.49 -4.39 0.94
CA GLY A 39 -3.76 -3.23 1.79
C GLY A 39 -3.08 -1.95 1.28
N THR A 40 -1.89 -2.05 0.68
CA THR A 40 -1.27 -0.89 0.03
C THR A 40 -2.10 -0.39 -1.16
N LEU A 41 -2.76 -1.27 -1.91
CA LEU A 41 -3.68 -0.86 -2.96
C LEU A 41 -4.92 -0.14 -2.39
N VAL A 42 -5.41 -0.58 -1.22
CA VAL A 42 -6.48 0.12 -0.48
C VAL A 42 -6.01 1.50 -0.05
N PHE A 43 -4.79 1.62 0.48
CA PHE A 43 -4.18 2.92 0.83
C PHE A 43 -4.13 3.87 -0.38
N VAL A 44 -3.71 3.38 -1.56
CA VAL A 44 -3.74 4.17 -2.80
C VAL A 44 -5.18 4.58 -3.17
N GLY A 45 -6.12 3.64 -3.07
CA GLY A 45 -7.54 3.87 -3.34
C GLY A 45 -8.19 4.91 -2.41
N VAL A 46 -7.71 5.05 -1.17
CA VAL A 46 -8.19 6.05 -0.20
C VAL A 46 -7.47 7.39 -0.37
N THR A 47 -6.16 7.38 -0.60
CA THR A 47 -5.34 8.60 -0.70
C THR A 47 -5.64 9.43 -1.94
N ILE A 48 -6.02 8.81 -3.06
CA ILE A 48 -6.36 9.56 -4.28
C ILE A 48 -7.62 10.43 -4.07
N PRO A 49 -8.78 9.89 -3.64
CA PRO A 49 -9.95 10.70 -3.30
C PRO A 49 -9.68 11.70 -2.18
N ALA A 50 -8.95 11.30 -1.14
CA ALA A 50 -8.57 12.18 -0.05
C ALA A 50 -7.74 13.37 -0.56
N GLY A 51 -6.79 13.15 -1.45
CA GLY A 51 -5.99 14.22 -2.05
C GLY A 51 -6.81 15.15 -2.95
N ILE A 52 -7.78 14.61 -3.69
CA ILE A 52 -8.73 15.44 -4.46
C ILE A 52 -9.57 16.30 -3.51
N TYR A 53 -10.08 15.71 -2.42
CA TYR A 53 -10.88 16.43 -1.43
C TYR A 53 -10.08 17.51 -0.70
N ALA A 54 -8.83 17.22 -0.30
CA ALA A 54 -7.92 18.21 0.28
C ALA A 54 -7.75 19.42 -0.64
N LYS A 55 -7.49 19.16 -1.92
CA LYS A 55 -7.24 20.22 -2.91
C LYS A 55 -8.50 21.03 -3.24
N VAL A 56 -9.67 20.39 -3.30
CA VAL A 56 -10.93 21.06 -3.65
C VAL A 56 -11.53 21.82 -2.47
N HIS A 57 -11.48 21.24 -1.26
CA HIS A 57 -12.15 21.81 -0.08
C HIS A 57 -11.24 22.72 0.74
N TYR A 58 -9.97 22.34 0.92
CA TYR A 58 -9.02 23.08 1.75
C TYR A 58 -8.02 23.91 0.93
N GLY A 59 -7.97 23.72 -0.41
CA GLY A 59 -7.00 24.41 -1.27
C GLY A 59 -5.55 23.95 -1.07
N GLU A 60 -5.35 22.91 -0.25
CA GLU A 60 -4.06 22.48 0.25
C GLU A 60 -3.72 21.07 -0.25
N ALA A 61 -2.44 20.71 -0.19
CA ALA A 61 -2.02 19.33 -0.44
C ALA A 61 -2.54 18.41 0.67
N LEU A 62 -2.78 17.12 0.35
CA LEU A 62 -3.21 16.12 1.34
C LEU A 62 -2.33 16.13 2.59
N ALA A 63 -1.01 16.24 2.40
CA ALA A 63 -0.02 16.26 3.47
C ALA A 63 -0.16 17.43 4.46
N ASN A 64 -0.88 18.49 4.10
CA ASN A 64 -1.11 19.66 4.95
C ASN A 64 -2.44 19.56 5.73
N VAL A 65 -3.21 18.49 5.55
CA VAL A 65 -4.49 18.25 6.22
C VAL A 65 -4.34 17.06 7.17
N ASP A 66 -3.89 17.32 8.40
CA ASP A 66 -3.42 16.29 9.35
C ASP A 66 -4.39 15.12 9.55
N TRP A 67 -5.68 15.40 9.76
CA TRP A 67 -6.68 14.36 9.99
C TRP A 67 -6.90 13.47 8.77
N LEU A 68 -6.74 14.02 7.57
CA LEU A 68 -6.94 13.32 6.31
C LEU A 68 -5.66 12.58 5.88
N HIS A 69 -4.50 13.22 6.07
CA HIS A 69 -3.20 12.60 5.83
C HIS A 69 -2.95 11.46 6.80
N GLY A 70 -3.01 11.73 8.10
CA GLY A 70 -2.81 10.72 9.15
C GLY A 70 -3.85 9.60 9.06
N GLY A 71 -5.11 9.95 8.78
CA GLY A 71 -6.16 8.96 8.54
C GLY A 71 -5.85 8.01 7.38
N ALA A 72 -5.26 8.53 6.30
CA ALA A 72 -4.80 7.69 5.20
C ALA A 72 -3.57 6.85 5.57
N GLU A 73 -2.60 7.40 6.30
CA GLU A 73 -1.38 6.69 6.73
C GLU A 73 -1.66 5.50 7.67
N VAL A 74 -2.79 5.48 8.38
CA VAL A 74 -3.22 4.30 9.15
C VAL A 74 -3.36 3.07 8.26
N PHE A 75 -3.89 3.21 7.05
CA PHE A 75 -4.03 2.08 6.11
C PHE A 75 -2.66 1.54 5.68
N LEU A 76 -1.69 2.42 5.41
CA LEU A 76 -0.34 2.01 5.05
C LEU A 76 0.36 1.35 6.24
N THR A 77 0.19 1.89 7.44
CA THR A 77 0.71 1.33 8.69
C THR A 77 0.20 -0.09 8.91
N LEU A 78 -1.12 -0.28 8.84
CA LEU A 78 -1.75 -1.59 8.98
C LEU A 78 -1.26 -2.56 7.90
N SER A 79 -1.16 -2.11 6.66
CA SER A 79 -0.64 -2.90 5.53
C SER A 79 0.78 -3.42 5.82
N ASN A 80 1.67 -2.54 6.27
CA ASN A 80 3.05 -2.91 6.60
C ASN A 80 3.13 -3.88 7.78
N ILE A 81 2.29 -3.70 8.80
CA ILE A 81 2.21 -4.65 9.94
C ILE A 81 1.82 -6.04 9.44
N LEU A 82 0.79 -6.14 8.58
CA LEU A 82 0.37 -7.43 8.01
C LEU A 82 1.49 -8.09 7.21
N ILE A 83 2.26 -7.33 6.43
CA ILE A 83 3.43 -7.82 5.69
C ILE A 83 4.44 -8.43 6.65
N VAL A 84 4.89 -7.66 7.65
CA VAL A 84 5.93 -8.07 8.60
C VAL A 84 5.47 -9.27 9.44
N VAL A 85 4.27 -9.22 10.00
CA VAL A 85 3.73 -10.31 10.83
C VAL A 85 3.55 -11.58 10.00
N GLY A 86 3.10 -11.48 8.75
CA GLY A 86 2.92 -12.64 7.89
C GLY A 86 4.22 -13.37 7.56
N PHE A 87 5.28 -12.62 7.26
CA PHE A 87 6.60 -13.22 7.05
C PHE A 87 7.21 -13.74 8.34
N ALA A 88 7.07 -13.03 9.45
CA ALA A 88 7.55 -13.48 10.75
C ALA A 88 6.91 -14.82 11.16
N GLN A 89 5.59 -14.98 10.93
CA GLN A 89 4.89 -16.25 11.16
C GLN A 89 5.42 -17.37 10.27
N ALA A 90 5.62 -17.12 8.98
CA ALA A 90 6.14 -18.12 8.05
C ALA A 90 7.56 -18.59 8.44
N ILE A 91 8.45 -17.67 8.81
CA ILE A 91 9.81 -18.02 9.28
C ILE A 91 9.74 -18.87 10.55
N ARG A 92 8.87 -18.53 11.51
CA ARG A 92 8.71 -19.30 12.75
C ARG A 92 8.21 -20.72 12.48
N GLN A 93 7.27 -20.88 11.55
CA GLN A 93 6.76 -22.20 11.14
C GLN A 93 7.84 -23.06 10.45
N LEU A 94 8.65 -22.44 9.57
CA LEU A 94 9.76 -23.13 8.92
C LEU A 94 10.81 -23.59 9.94
N LYS A 95 11.15 -22.76 10.92
CA LYS A 95 12.09 -23.12 12.00
C LYS A 95 11.57 -24.21 12.93
N ALA A 96 10.26 -24.29 13.16
CA ALA A 96 9.67 -25.32 14.01
C ALA A 96 9.53 -26.68 13.31
N LYS A 97 9.65 -26.72 11.98
CA LYS A 97 9.53 -27.92 11.17
C LYS A 97 10.89 -28.57 10.84
N ASN A 98 11.98 -27.82 10.99
CA ASN A 98 13.36 -28.29 10.90
C ASN A 98 13.88 -28.69 12.28
#